data_AF-B3E6W9-F1
#
_entry.id   AF-B3E6W9-F1
#
_cell.length_a   1.000
_cell.length_b   1.000
_cell.length_c   1.000
_cell.angle_alpha   90.00
_cell.angle_beta   90.00
_cell.angle_gamma   90.00
#
_symmetry.space_group_name_H-M   'P 1'
#
loop_
_entity.id
_entity.type
_entity.pdbx_description
1 polymer ?
#
loop_
_entity_poly.entity_id
_entity_poly.type
_entity_poly.pdbx_seq_one_letter_code
_entity_poly.pdbx_strand_id
1 'polypeptide(L)'
;MVQKTIKLLFFPQDDQYWRIDWFGDISYPSQFVRRSTPSIRVALSPLPDANIDAAGVREISWTKQQQVYAPVGYLGKLKIGDIWRNGELIASPDYCKECFKDVSVCQETTSIIKAGVSTKVGHRDVFYLPLILHPCHTFHTGSFCALVNLDDGKCRRAAICNGWGTRW
;
A
#
# COMPACT_ATOMS: atom_id res chain seq x y z
N MET A 1 31.13 1.21 13.66
CA MET A 1 30.76 0.58 12.37
C MET A 1 29.81 1.53 11.66
N VAL A 2 30.19 2.03 10.48
CA VAL A 2 29.31 2.88 9.67
C VAL A 2 28.29 1.96 9.00
N GLN A 3 27.03 2.06 9.40
CA GLN A 3 25.96 1.29 8.77
C GLN A 3 25.75 1.88 7.37
N LYS A 4 26.14 1.14 6.33
CA LYS A 4 26.02 1.58 4.95
C LYS A 4 24.53 1.70 4.62
N THR A 5 24.03 2.93 4.48
CA THR A 5 22.66 3.18 4.04
C THR A 5 22.47 2.57 2.66
N ILE A 6 21.49 1.66 2.53
CA ILE A 6 21.19 1.02 1.26
C ILE A 6 20.36 2.01 0.44
N LYS A 7 20.96 2.55 -0.61
CA LYS A 7 20.26 3.41 -1.58
C LYS A 7 19.46 2.53 -2.55
N LEU A 8 18.14 2.72 -2.58
CA LEU A 8 17.22 1.98 -3.44
C LEU A 8 17.03 2.72 -4.76
N LEU A 9 17.75 2.28 -5.79
CA LEU A 9 17.82 2.97 -7.09
C LEU A 9 16.54 2.90 -7.92
N PHE A 10 15.55 2.10 -7.52
CA PHE A 10 14.25 2.05 -8.19
C PHE A 10 13.31 3.20 -7.79
N PHE A 11 13.66 4.00 -6.79
CA PHE A 11 12.98 5.26 -6.53
C PHE A 11 13.49 6.37 -7.46
N PRO A 12 12.66 7.39 -7.75
CA PRO A 12 13.10 8.57 -8.49
C PRO A 12 14.34 9.22 -7.86
N GLN A 13 15.22 9.74 -8.71
CA GLN A 13 16.50 10.37 -8.36
C GLN A 13 16.48 11.85 -8.79
N ASP A 14 15.43 12.56 -8.39
CA ASP A 14 15.07 13.90 -8.86
C ASP A 14 15.02 14.93 -7.73
N ASP A 15 15.64 14.63 -6.59
CA ASP A 15 15.64 15.46 -5.38
C ASP A 15 14.26 15.76 -4.80
N GLN A 16 13.18 15.17 -5.32
CA GLN A 16 11.82 15.31 -4.81
C GLN A 16 11.53 14.27 -3.72
N TYR A 17 10.65 14.64 -2.79
CA TYR A 17 10.08 13.69 -1.82
C TYR A 17 8.96 12.88 -2.45
N TRP A 18 9.02 11.58 -2.27
CA TRP A 18 8.07 10.62 -2.80
C TRP A 18 7.45 9.80 -1.68
N ARG A 19 6.13 9.85 -1.56
CA ARG A 19 5.37 9.02 -0.63
C ARG A 19 4.99 7.71 -1.29
N ILE A 20 5.16 6.59 -0.60
CA ILE A 20 4.56 5.31 -1.02
C ILE A 20 3.06 5.36 -0.77
N ASP A 21 2.29 5.24 -1.84
CA ASP A 21 0.84 5.31 -1.77
C ASP A 21 0.18 3.95 -1.69
N TRP A 22 0.71 3.00 -2.46
CA TRP A 22 0.10 1.70 -2.66
C TRP A 22 1.08 0.67 -3.21
N PHE A 23 0.78 -0.61 -2.96
CA PHE A 23 1.44 -1.74 -3.61
C PHE A 23 0.49 -2.40 -4.62
N GLY A 24 0.85 -2.33 -5.90
CA GLY A 24 0.11 -2.92 -7.00
C GLY A 24 0.54 -4.35 -7.31
N ASP A 25 0.30 -4.76 -8.55
CA ASP A 25 0.50 -6.14 -9.00
C ASP A 25 1.97 -6.56 -9.04
N ILE A 26 2.20 -7.87 -8.87
CA ILE A 26 3.48 -8.51 -9.20
C ILE A 26 3.60 -8.57 -10.72
N SER A 27 4.77 -8.22 -11.23
CA SER A 27 5.08 -8.12 -12.65
C SER A 27 6.52 -8.52 -12.93
N TYR A 28 6.79 -8.80 -14.21
CA TYR A 28 8.12 -9.12 -14.72
C TYR A 28 8.50 -8.04 -15.74
N PRO A 29 8.92 -6.84 -15.28
CA PRO A 29 9.07 -5.67 -16.15
C PRO A 29 10.10 -5.88 -17.27
N SER A 30 11.06 -6.79 -17.09
CA SER A 30 11.87 -7.30 -18.20
C SER A 30 11.25 -8.58 -18.77
N GLN A 31 10.40 -8.42 -19.78
CA GLN A 31 9.72 -9.52 -20.48
C GLN A 31 10.67 -10.31 -21.40
N PHE A 32 11.81 -9.73 -21.78
CA PHE A 32 12.78 -10.33 -22.70
C PHE A 32 13.88 -11.15 -21.99
N VAL A 33 13.99 -11.04 -20.67
CA VAL A 33 14.97 -11.80 -19.89
C VAL A 33 14.25 -12.97 -19.23
N ARG A 34 14.48 -14.18 -19.75
CA ARG A 34 14.11 -15.44 -19.08
C ARG A 34 14.68 -15.39 -17.65
N ARG A 35 13.82 -15.54 -16.63
CA ARG A 35 14.15 -15.47 -15.18
C ARG A 35 14.40 -14.06 -14.63
N SER A 36 13.76 -13.02 -15.19
CA SER A 36 13.76 -11.71 -14.53
C SER A 36 13.21 -11.81 -13.11
N THR A 37 13.86 -11.10 -12.18
CA THR A 37 13.42 -11.07 -10.77
C THR A 37 12.00 -10.51 -10.72
N PRO A 38 11.07 -11.16 -9.99
CA PRO A 38 9.73 -10.62 -9.83
C PRO A 38 9.80 -9.25 -9.16
N SER A 39 8.97 -8.32 -9.63
CA SER A 39 8.89 -6.97 -9.09
C SER A 39 7.45 -6.62 -8.77
N ILE A 40 7.26 -5.91 -7.67
CA ILE A 40 5.97 -5.31 -7.34
C ILE A 40 5.91 -3.89 -7.90
N ARG A 41 4.74 -3.50 -8.39
CA ARG A 41 4.46 -2.12 -8.76
C ARG A 41 4.25 -1.31 -7.49
N VAL A 42 4.97 -0.22 -7.32
CA VAL A 42 4.84 0.69 -6.17
C VAL A 42 4.33 2.02 -6.70
N ALA A 43 3.16 2.44 -6.21
CA ALA A 43 2.59 3.73 -6.54
C ALA A 43 3.20 4.81 -5.63
N LEU A 44 3.68 5.90 -6.22
CA LEU A 44 4.35 6.98 -5.52
C LEU A 44 3.71 8.32 -5.88
N SER A 45 3.45 9.17 -4.89
CA SER A 45 3.02 10.55 -5.15
C SER A 45 4.06 11.54 -4.64
N PRO A 46 4.29 12.64 -5.37
CA PRO A 46 5.22 13.67 -4.95
C PRO A 46 4.65 14.43 -3.74
N LEU A 47 5.53 14.77 -2.79
CA LEU A 47 5.21 15.62 -1.65
C LEU A 47 5.97 16.95 -1.74
N PRO A 48 5.33 18.07 -1.39
CA PRO A 48 6.05 19.31 -1.13
C PRO A 48 6.82 19.21 0.20
N ASP A 49 7.96 19.89 0.29
CA ASP A 49 8.91 19.83 1.43
C ASP A 49 8.27 20.09 2.80
N ALA A 50 7.18 20.85 2.86
CA ALA A 50 6.51 21.21 4.11
C ALA A 50 5.75 20.06 4.82
N ASN A 51 5.66 18.86 4.22
CA ASN A 51 4.75 17.79 4.65
C ASN A 51 5.43 16.47 5.05
N ILE A 52 6.73 16.48 5.40
CA ILE A 52 7.51 15.26 5.64
C ILE A 52 7.11 14.52 6.94
N ASP A 53 6.51 15.22 7.92
CA ASP A 53 6.21 14.63 9.24
C ASP A 53 4.71 14.51 9.57
N ALA A 54 3.82 14.98 8.70
CA ALA A 54 2.38 14.94 8.97
C ALA A 54 1.79 13.58 8.59
N ALA A 55 1.47 12.76 9.60
CA ALA A 55 0.68 11.52 9.47
C ALA A 55 -0.70 11.70 8.80
N GLY A 56 -1.10 12.93 8.49
CA GLY A 56 -2.24 13.27 7.65
C GLY A 56 -1.80 14.23 6.55
N VAL A 57 -1.57 13.70 5.35
CA VAL A 57 -1.27 14.56 4.21
C VAL A 57 -2.56 15.26 3.77
N ARG A 58 -2.62 16.58 3.98
CA ARG A 58 -3.73 17.41 3.52
C ARG A 58 -3.67 17.73 2.02
N GLU A 59 -2.53 17.50 1.37
CA GLU A 59 -2.33 17.85 -0.04
C GLU A 59 -1.44 16.81 -0.76
N ILE A 60 -1.98 15.63 -1.08
CA ILE A 60 -1.34 14.72 -2.05
C ILE A 60 -1.95 14.96 -3.42
N SER A 61 -1.10 15.30 -4.38
CA SER A 61 -1.51 15.41 -5.78
C SER A 61 -1.48 14.03 -6.44
N TRP A 62 -2.54 13.25 -6.24
CA TRP A 62 -2.70 11.91 -6.84
C TRP A 62 -2.69 11.93 -8.38
N THR A 63 -2.95 13.08 -8.99
CA THR A 63 -2.86 13.28 -10.44
C THR A 63 -1.42 13.20 -10.98
N LYS A 64 -0.42 13.38 -10.11
CA LYS A 64 1.01 13.25 -10.43
C LYS A 64 1.60 11.92 -9.94
N GLN A 65 0.75 10.96 -9.55
CA GLN A 65 1.21 9.65 -9.09
C GLN A 65 2.01 8.95 -10.18
N GLN A 66 3.16 8.41 -9.80
CA GLN A 66 4.04 7.61 -10.64
C GLN A 66 4.07 6.16 -10.15
N GLN A 67 4.55 5.27 -11.00
CA GLN A 67 4.68 3.86 -10.68
C GLN A 67 6.12 3.41 -10.94
N VAL A 68 6.72 2.80 -9.92
CA VAL A 68 8.05 2.20 -10.02
C VAL A 68 7.96 0.70 -9.79
N TYR A 69 8.95 -0.05 -10.27
CA TYR A 69 9.04 -1.49 -10.06
C TYR A 69 10.10 -1.80 -9.01
N ALA A 70 9.67 -2.21 -7.82
CA ALA A 70 10.56 -2.65 -6.75
C ALA A 70 10.71 -4.18 -6.80
N PRO A 71 11.93 -4.74 -6.79
CA PRO A 71 12.08 -6.19 -6.69
C PRO A 71 11.41 -6.71 -5.42
N VAL A 72 10.68 -7.83 -5.49
CA VAL A 72 9.90 -8.33 -4.34
C VAL A 72 10.75 -8.61 -3.10
N GLY A 73 12.05 -8.89 -3.26
CA GLY A 73 12.99 -9.04 -2.14
C GLY A 73 13.15 -7.79 -1.25
N TYR A 74 12.71 -6.62 -1.72
CA TYR A 74 12.72 -5.38 -0.94
C TYR A 74 11.41 -5.10 -0.20
N LEU A 75 10.35 -5.90 -0.39
CA LEU A 75 9.03 -5.64 0.21
C LEU A 75 9.08 -5.49 1.73
N GLY A 76 9.88 -6.30 2.43
CA GLY A 76 10.03 -6.19 3.89
C GLY A 76 10.67 -4.88 4.38
N LYS A 77 11.15 -4.02 3.47
CA LYS A 77 11.74 -2.70 3.77
C LYS A 77 10.85 -1.54 3.35
N LEU A 78 9.74 -1.80 2.66
CA LEU A 78 8.86 -0.77 2.13
C LEU A 78 7.55 -0.80 2.92
N LYS A 79 7.06 0.37 3.33
CA LYS A 79 5.76 0.50 3.99
C LYS A 79 4.94 1.59 3.31
N ILE A 80 3.63 1.35 3.17
CA ILE A 80 2.70 2.39 2.69
C ILE A 80 2.79 3.60 3.60
N GLY A 81 2.95 4.77 2.98
CA GLY A 81 3.10 6.06 3.61
C GLY A 81 4.54 6.46 3.95
N ASP A 82 5.52 5.57 3.76
CA ASP A 82 6.93 5.95 3.87
C ASP A 82 7.28 7.05 2.84
N ILE A 83 8.18 7.93 3.24
CA ILE A 83 8.65 9.05 2.43
C ILE A 83 10.11 8.79 2.07
N TRP A 84 10.37 8.79 0.77
CA TRP A 84 11.66 8.49 0.18
C TRP A 84 12.15 9.69 -0.63
N ARG A 85 13.47 9.91 -0.66
CA ARG A 85 14.12 10.89 -1.52
C ARG A 85 15.41 10.30 -2.02
N ASN A 86 15.62 10.33 -3.33
CA ASN A 86 16.83 9.77 -3.96
C ASN A 86 17.12 8.33 -3.49
N GLY A 87 16.10 7.49 -3.30
CA GLY A 87 16.29 6.11 -2.85
C GLY A 87 16.71 5.92 -1.38
N GLU A 88 16.64 6.97 -0.57
CA GLU A 88 16.83 6.88 0.89
C GLU A 88 15.51 7.13 1.61
N LEU A 89 15.29 6.39 2.70
CA LEU A 89 14.13 6.58 3.57
C LEU A 89 14.36 7.87 4.38
N ILE A 90 13.49 8.85 4.20
CA ILE A 90 13.54 10.13 4.91
C ILE A 90 12.68 10.09 6.16
N ALA A 91 11.45 9.57 6.03
CA ALA A 91 10.51 9.48 7.14
C ALA A 91 9.59 8.27 7.00
N SER A 92 9.17 7.70 8.12
CA SER A 92 8.07 6.73 8.19
C SER A 92 7.04 7.27 9.18
N PRO A 93 6.10 8.12 8.73
CA PRO A 93 5.11 8.74 9.60
C PRO A 93 4.32 7.70 10.41
N ASP A 94 3.96 8.08 11.63
CA ASP A 94 3.15 7.24 12.51
C ASP A 94 1.67 7.40 12.19
N TYR A 95 1.21 6.66 11.18
CA TYR A 95 -0.20 6.58 10.82
C TYR A 95 -1.02 5.94 11.94
N CYS A 96 -2.31 6.29 11.99
CA CYS A 96 -3.27 5.64 12.88
C CYS A 96 -3.26 4.13 12.64
N LYS A 97 -3.02 3.38 13.71
CA LYS A 97 -3.05 1.92 13.71
C LYS A 97 -4.25 1.47 14.51
N GLU A 98 -4.99 0.52 13.95
CA GLU A 98 -6.01 -0.21 14.66
C GLU A 98 -5.54 -1.65 14.85
N CYS A 99 -5.74 -2.19 16.03
CA CYS A 99 -5.39 -3.57 16.36
C CYS A 99 -6.67 -4.35 16.65
N PHE A 100 -6.91 -5.39 15.87
CA PHE A 100 -8.00 -6.33 16.07
C PHE A 100 -7.45 -7.52 16.87
N LYS A 101 -8.09 -7.85 17.98
CA LYS A 101 -7.73 -9.01 18.81
C LYS A 101 -8.47 -10.25 18.31
N ASP A 102 -7.87 -11.41 18.55
CA ASP A 102 -8.48 -12.73 18.32
C ASP A 102 -8.96 -12.94 16.87
N VAL A 103 -8.23 -12.38 15.90
CA VAL A 103 -8.52 -12.55 14.47
C VAL A 103 -8.07 -13.94 14.03
N SER A 104 -9.03 -14.82 13.75
CA SER A 104 -8.77 -16.08 13.05
C SER A 104 -8.71 -15.83 11.56
N VAL A 105 -7.58 -16.12 10.91
CA VAL A 105 -7.41 -16.05 9.45
C VAL A 105 -7.31 -17.46 8.90
N CYS A 106 -8.46 -18.09 8.64
CA CYS A 106 -8.57 -19.41 8.04
C CYS A 106 -9.61 -19.41 6.90
N GLN A 107 -9.77 -20.54 6.22
CA GLN A 107 -10.67 -20.66 5.07
C GLN A 107 -12.14 -20.41 5.46
N GLU A 108 -12.51 -20.67 6.71
CA GLU A 108 -13.84 -20.50 7.25
C GLU A 108 -14.16 -19.03 7.57
N THR A 109 -13.16 -18.25 7.95
CA THR A 109 -13.34 -16.85 8.41
C THR A 109 -12.90 -15.81 7.38
N THR A 110 -12.22 -16.26 6.31
CA THR A 110 -11.60 -15.37 5.33
C THR A 110 -12.07 -15.70 3.92
N SER A 111 -12.46 -14.66 3.19
CA SER A 111 -12.79 -14.75 1.77
C SER A 111 -11.94 -13.79 0.95
N ILE A 112 -11.69 -14.14 -0.31
CA ILE A 112 -10.99 -13.25 -1.24
C ILE A 112 -12.04 -12.51 -2.06
N ILE A 113 -12.02 -11.18 -1.97
CA ILE A 113 -12.92 -10.29 -2.72
C ILE A 113 -12.12 -9.40 -3.67
N LYS A 114 -12.74 -8.89 -4.73
CA LYS A 114 -12.13 -7.81 -5.51
C LYS A 114 -12.22 -6.50 -4.73
N ALA A 115 -11.21 -5.64 -4.81
CA ALA A 115 -11.18 -4.36 -4.08
C ALA A 115 -12.37 -3.45 -4.41
N GLY A 116 -12.88 -3.53 -5.64
CA GLY A 116 -14.07 -2.78 -6.09
C GLY A 116 -15.43 -3.40 -5.71
N VAL A 117 -15.47 -4.42 -4.85
CA VAL A 117 -16.75 -5.02 -4.41
C VAL A 117 -17.47 -4.09 -3.42
N SER A 118 -18.78 -3.98 -3.58
CA SER A 118 -19.67 -3.33 -2.60
C SER A 118 -20.36 -4.34 -1.69
N THR A 119 -20.83 -3.86 -0.55
CA THR A 119 -21.75 -4.54 0.34
C THR A 119 -22.97 -3.67 0.61
N LYS A 120 -24.06 -4.28 1.06
CA LYS A 120 -25.28 -3.55 1.42
C LYS A 120 -25.20 -3.12 2.89
N VAL A 121 -25.41 -1.84 3.14
CA VAL A 121 -25.66 -1.28 4.47
C VAL A 121 -27.04 -0.63 4.41
N GLY A 122 -28.06 -1.30 4.97
CA GLY A 122 -29.46 -0.97 4.72
C GLY A 122 -29.79 -1.05 3.23
N HIS A 123 -30.27 0.06 2.65
CA HIS A 123 -30.61 0.16 1.23
C HIS A 123 -29.49 0.71 0.33
N ARG A 124 -28.29 0.98 0.87
CA ARG A 124 -27.19 1.61 0.13
C ARG A 124 -26.08 0.62 -0.18
N ASP A 125 -25.47 0.77 -1.35
CA ASP A 125 -24.20 0.14 -1.68
C ASP A 125 -23.04 0.90 -1.05
N VAL A 126 -22.21 0.19 -0.30
CA VAL A 126 -21.00 0.72 0.32
C VAL A 126 -19.82 -0.12 -0.15
N PHE A 127 -18.84 0.50 -0.80
CA PHE A 127 -17.63 -0.17 -1.24
C PHE A 127 -16.70 -0.48 -0.06
N TYR A 128 -16.04 -1.65 -0.08
CA TYR A 128 -15.03 -1.96 0.93
C TYR A 128 -13.82 -1.02 0.87
N LEU A 129 -13.51 -0.52 -0.33
CA LEU A 129 -12.46 0.48 -0.55
C LEU A 129 -13.01 1.64 -1.40
N PRO A 130 -13.74 2.60 -0.80
CA PRO A 130 -14.34 3.70 -1.56
C PRO A 130 -13.29 4.59 -2.21
N LEU A 131 -13.37 4.79 -3.54
CA LEU A 131 -12.42 5.62 -4.29
C LEU A 131 -12.33 7.06 -3.75
N ILE A 132 -13.42 7.63 -3.27
CA ILE A 132 -13.43 8.99 -2.72
C ILE A 132 -12.57 9.12 -1.44
N LEU A 133 -12.47 8.05 -0.66
CA LEU A 133 -11.65 8.02 0.57
C LEU A 133 -10.22 7.55 0.29
N HIS A 134 -10.03 6.76 -0.77
CA HIS A 134 -8.75 6.16 -1.11
C HIS A 134 -8.39 6.39 -2.58
N PRO A 135 -8.31 7.64 -3.07
CA PRO A 135 -8.02 7.90 -4.50
C PRO A 135 -6.66 7.33 -4.95
N CYS A 136 -5.75 7.10 -3.99
CA CYS A 136 -4.42 6.56 -4.18
C CYS A 136 -4.35 5.17 -4.83
N HIS A 137 -5.42 4.37 -4.78
CA HIS A 137 -5.45 3.01 -5.34
C HIS A 137 -6.14 2.94 -6.71
N THR A 138 -6.52 4.06 -7.32
CA THR A 138 -7.36 4.09 -8.54
C THR A 138 -6.79 3.26 -9.69
N PHE A 139 -5.47 3.20 -9.83
CA PHE A 139 -4.79 2.40 -10.86
C PHE A 139 -4.59 0.92 -10.48
N HIS A 140 -5.12 0.49 -9.33
CA HIS A 140 -4.96 -0.83 -8.73
C HIS A 140 -6.29 -1.48 -8.37
N THR A 141 -7.39 -1.06 -8.99
CA THR A 141 -8.75 -1.59 -8.76
C THR A 141 -8.96 -3.05 -9.18
N GLY A 142 -8.02 -3.62 -9.96
CA GLY A 142 -7.93 -5.04 -10.26
C GLY A 142 -7.38 -5.91 -9.11
N SER A 143 -6.97 -5.30 -7.99
CA SER A 143 -6.46 -6.03 -6.83
C SER A 143 -7.54 -6.80 -6.08
N PHE A 144 -7.10 -7.85 -5.40
CA PHE A 144 -7.91 -8.60 -4.45
C PHE A 144 -7.61 -8.15 -3.02
N CYS A 145 -8.60 -8.29 -2.14
CA CYS A 145 -8.48 -8.08 -0.72
C CYS A 145 -8.90 -9.35 0.02
N ALA A 146 -8.25 -9.62 1.15
CA ALA A 146 -8.73 -10.59 2.10
C ALA A 146 -9.81 -9.92 2.97
N LEU A 147 -11.03 -10.44 2.90
CA LEU A 147 -12.14 -10.03 3.75
C LEU A 147 -12.22 -11.00 4.92
N VAL A 148 -11.90 -10.51 6.11
CA VAL A 148 -11.93 -11.29 7.35
C VAL A 148 -13.18 -10.94 8.14
N ASN A 149 -13.95 -11.97 8.49
CA ASN A 149 -15.09 -11.85 9.40
C ASN A 149 -14.55 -11.77 10.83
N LEU A 150 -14.90 -10.71 11.56
CA LEU A 150 -14.48 -10.51 12.95
C LEU A 150 -15.53 -11.09 13.89
N ASP A 151 -15.10 -11.95 14.81
CA ASP A 151 -15.94 -12.59 15.83
C ASP A 151 -16.18 -11.69 17.06
N ASP A 152 -16.34 -10.38 16.85
CA ASP A 152 -16.51 -9.40 17.94
C ASP A 152 -17.97 -9.20 18.38
N GLY A 153 -18.87 -10.11 17.97
CA GLY A 153 -20.31 -10.03 18.23
C GLY A 153 -21.02 -8.89 17.49
N LYS A 154 -20.30 -8.10 16.66
CA LYS A 154 -20.85 -6.94 15.92
C LYS A 154 -20.85 -7.13 14.40
N CYS A 155 -20.60 -8.36 13.92
CA CYS A 155 -20.59 -8.73 12.50
C CYS A 155 -19.75 -7.74 11.66
N ARG A 156 -18.59 -7.33 12.20
CA ARG A 156 -17.68 -6.43 11.52
C ARG A 156 -16.82 -7.21 10.54
N ARG A 157 -16.43 -6.55 9.46
CA ARG A 157 -15.56 -7.12 8.43
C ARG A 157 -14.42 -6.16 8.17
N ALA A 158 -13.20 -6.70 8.13
CA ALA A 158 -12.01 -5.95 7.76
C ALA A 158 -11.55 -6.41 6.36
N ALA A 159 -11.35 -5.46 5.45
CA ALA A 159 -10.75 -5.73 4.15
C ALA A 159 -9.26 -5.38 4.21
N ILE A 160 -8.40 -6.40 4.11
CA ILE A 160 -6.96 -6.23 3.98
C ILE A 160 -6.66 -6.21 2.49
N CYS A 161 -6.45 -5.01 1.95
CA CYS A 161 -6.06 -4.80 0.56
C CYS A 161 -4.55 -4.57 0.50
N ASN A 162 -3.89 -5.04 -0.56
CA ASN A 162 -2.42 -5.05 -0.73
C ASN A 162 -1.70 -3.84 -0.13
N GLY A 163 -1.30 -4.03 1.13
CA GLY A 163 -0.68 -3.08 2.03
C GLY A 163 -0.06 -3.93 3.13
N TRP A 164 0.92 -4.73 2.73
CA TRP A 164 1.55 -5.73 3.58
C TRP A 164 2.32 -5.04 4.71
N GLY A 165 1.65 -4.94 5.85
CA GLY A 165 2.19 -4.50 7.12
C GLY A 165 1.81 -5.49 8.22
N THR A 166 2.14 -6.77 8.06
CA THR A 166 2.10 -7.74 9.16
C THR A 166 3.51 -7.87 9.74
N ARG A 167 3.77 -7.15 10.84
CA ARG A 167 4.69 -7.68 11.84
C ARG A 167 3.91 -8.75 12.61
N TRP A 168 4.37 -9.98 12.49
CA TRP A 168 4.04 -11.07 13.41
C TRP A 168 4.84 -10.89 14.70
#